data_AF-A0A840Y7L4-F1
#
_entry.id   AF-A0A840Y7L4-F1
#
_cell.length_a   1.000
_cell.length_b   1.000
_cell.length_c   1.000
_cell.angle_alpha   90.00
_cell.angle_beta   90.00
_cell.angle_gamma   90.00
#
_symmetry.space_group_name_H-M   'P 1'
#
loop_
_entity.id
_entity.type
_entity.pdbx_description
1 polymer ?
#
loop_
_entity_poly.entity_id
_entity_poly.type
_entity_poly.pdbx_seq_one_letter_code
_entity_poly.pdbx_strand_id
1 'polypeptide(L)'
;MGVFDEALAVLAADANLGVEASYRAAGTGAPVSLRILRSSPDRVADAFDTPLLRATDVLTVAIGLLPAIEAGDTFTIGTDLLTVDSAERDAAGVAWRVLCRR
;
A
#
# COMPACT_ATOMS: atom_id res chain seq x y z
N MET A 1 5.60 22.53 -4.85
CA MET A 1 5.99 22.40 -3.44
C MET A 1 5.46 23.60 -2.69
N GLY A 2 4.30 23.44 -2.07
CA GLY A 2 3.69 24.42 -1.17
C GLY A 2 3.47 23.86 0.23
N VAL A 3 2.97 24.68 1.14
CA VAL A 3 2.76 24.35 2.56
C VAL A 3 1.93 23.06 2.76
N PHE A 4 0.98 22.78 1.86
CA PHE A 4 0.17 21.57 1.93
C PHE A 4 0.95 20.30 1.55
N ASP A 5 1.87 20.38 0.58
CA ASP A 5 2.74 19.25 0.21
C ASP A 5 3.65 18.89 1.39
N GLU A 6 4.20 19.92 2.05
CA GLU A 6 5.05 19.77 3.23
C GLU A 6 4.26 19.17 4.41
N ALA A 7 3.05 19.66 4.67
CA ALA A 7 2.19 19.09 5.71
C ALA A 7 1.84 17.62 5.44
N LEU A 8 1.56 17.25 4.19
CA LEU A 8 1.29 15.87 3.82
C LEU A 8 2.53 14.98 3.98
N ALA A 9 3.72 15.49 3.64
CA ALA A 9 4.98 14.79 3.86
C ALA A 9 5.24 14.54 5.36
N VAL A 10 4.91 15.51 6.23
CA VAL A 10 4.99 15.35 7.69
C VAL A 10 4.06 14.24 8.15
N LEU A 11 2.80 14.24 7.71
CA LEU A 11 1.83 13.19 8.07
C LEU A 11 2.27 11.81 7.56
N ALA A 12 2.80 11.72 6.33
CA ALA A 12 3.28 10.47 5.77
C ALA A 12 4.50 9.90 6.50
N ALA A 13 5.29 10.75 7.17
CA ALA A 13 6.43 10.34 7.97
C ALA A 13 6.09 10.05 9.44
N ASP A 14 4.89 10.41 9.92
CA ASP A 14 4.49 10.27 11.31
C ASP A 14 4.46 8.79 11.74
N ALA A 15 5.17 8.46 12.82
CA ALA A 15 5.28 7.11 13.33
C ALA A 15 3.98 6.55 13.93
N ASN A 16 3.01 7.40 14.27
CA ASN A 16 1.73 7.00 14.83
C ASN A 16 0.65 6.74 13.77
N LEU A 17 0.91 7.13 12.51
CA LEU A 17 -0.06 7.04 11.42
C LEU A 17 0.17 5.85 10.48
N GLY A 18 1.18 5.01 10.69
CA GLY A 18 1.44 3.90 9.79
C GLY A 18 2.50 2.93 10.27
N VAL A 19 2.64 1.84 9.52
CA VAL A 19 3.66 0.82 9.76
C VAL A 19 4.85 1.05 8.83
N GLU A 20 6.04 0.72 9.31
CA GLU A 20 7.25 0.73 8.48
C GLU A 20 7.20 -0.39 7.46
N ALA A 21 7.59 -0.08 6.23
CA ALA A 21 7.64 -1.02 5.12
C ALA A 21 8.85 -0.75 4.23
N SER A 22 9.27 -1.77 3.49
CA SER A 22 10.19 -1.61 2.37
C SER A 22 9.51 -1.98 1.06
N TYR A 23 9.50 -1.05 0.11
CA TYR A 23 8.99 -1.27 -1.25
C TYR A 23 10.13 -1.69 -2.19
N ARG A 24 9.85 -2.61 -3.12
CA ARG A 24 10.73 -2.96 -4.24
C ARG A 24 9.94 -3.02 -5.53
N ALA A 25 10.39 -2.23 -6.51
CA ALA A 25 9.89 -2.31 -7.89
C ALA A 25 10.21 -3.70 -8.49
N ALA A 26 9.24 -4.31 -9.15
CA ALA A 26 9.30 -5.65 -9.74
C ALA A 26 9.86 -6.73 -8.78
N GLY A 27 9.69 -6.55 -7.47
CA GLY A 27 10.19 -7.45 -6.41
C GLY A 27 11.72 -7.52 -6.24
N THR A 28 12.50 -6.92 -7.13
CA THR A 28 13.97 -7.07 -7.18
C THR A 28 14.72 -5.74 -7.17
N GLY A 29 14.01 -4.63 -7.35
CA GLY A 29 14.57 -3.28 -7.32
C GLY A 29 15.21 -2.92 -5.97
N ALA A 30 15.95 -1.80 -5.97
CA ALA A 30 16.52 -1.24 -4.75
C ALA A 30 15.41 -0.96 -3.72
N PRO A 31 15.59 -1.36 -2.45
CA PRO A 31 14.56 -1.18 -1.45
C PRO A 31 14.38 0.31 -1.12
N VAL A 32 13.13 0.77 -1.13
CA VAL A 32 12.73 2.09 -0.66
C VAL A 32 12.06 1.92 0.69
N SER A 33 12.61 2.51 1.75
CA SER A 33 11.99 2.52 3.06
C SER A 33 10.92 3.61 3.14
N LEU A 34 9.73 3.25 3.60
CA LEU A 34 8.61 4.18 3.76
C LEU A 34 7.67 3.75 4.89
N ARG A 35 6.71 4.62 5.22
CA ARG A 35 5.55 4.27 6.05
C ARG A 35 4.30 4.17 5.21
N ILE A 36 3.45 3.22 5.58
CA ILE A 36 2.18 2.95 4.90
C ILE A 36 1.08 2.69 5.91
N LEU A 37 -0.15 3.01 5.53
CA LEU A 37 -1.33 2.54 6.25
C LEU A 37 -1.70 1.17 5.71
N ARG A 38 -1.83 0.17 6.58
CA ARG A 38 -2.31 -1.16 6.22
C ARG A 38 -3.69 -1.35 6.81
N SER A 39 -4.64 -1.69 5.95
CA SER A 39 -5.91 -2.27 6.38
C SER A 39 -5.98 -3.68 5.83
N SER A 40 -6.42 -4.62 6.67
CA SER A 40 -6.66 -6.00 6.26
C SER A 40 -8.16 -6.27 6.35
N PRO A 41 -8.99 -5.62 5.51
CA PRO A 41 -10.41 -5.93 5.48
C PRO A 41 -10.55 -7.34 4.89
N ASP A 42 -10.80 -8.31 5.75
CA ASP A 42 -11.19 -9.63 5.27
C ASP A 42 -12.41 -9.48 4.35
N ARG A 43 -12.31 -9.98 3.13
CA ARG A 43 -13.40 -9.87 2.15
C ARG A 43 -14.16 -11.17 2.10
N VAL A 44 -15.46 -11.13 2.36
CA VAL A 44 -16.38 -12.21 2.03
C VAL A 44 -16.87 -11.98 0.60
N ALA A 45 -16.70 -12.97 -0.27
CA ALA A 45 -17.21 -12.99 -1.64
C ALA A 45 -17.91 -14.33 -1.90
N ASP A 46 -18.93 -14.36 -2.75
CA ASP A 46 -19.62 -15.61 -3.08
C ASP A 46 -19.06 -16.22 -4.37
N ALA A 47 -18.81 -17.53 -4.36
CA ALA A 47 -18.55 -18.31 -5.56
C ALA A 47 -19.29 -19.64 -5.48
N PHE A 48 -20.15 -19.93 -6.47
CA PHE A 48 -20.93 -21.17 -6.53
C PHE A 48 -21.71 -21.45 -5.23
N ASP A 49 -22.46 -20.47 -4.74
CA ASP A 49 -23.21 -20.52 -3.46
C ASP A 49 -22.36 -20.87 -2.23
N THR A 50 -21.04 -20.68 -2.32
CA THR A 50 -20.09 -20.90 -1.24
C THR A 50 -19.47 -19.55 -0.83
N PRO A 51 -19.57 -19.14 0.44
CA PRO A 51 -18.89 -17.94 0.92
C PRO A 51 -17.37 -18.20 0.97
N LEU A 52 -16.62 -17.38 0.26
CA LEU A 52 -15.17 -17.33 0.24
C LEU A 52 -14.68 -16.17 1.08
N LEU A 53 -13.87 -16.46 2.11
CA LEU A 53 -13.13 -15.45 2.85
C LEU A 53 -11.74 -15.29 2.20
N ARG A 54 -11.47 -14.14 1.59
CA ARG A 54 -10.14 -13.82 1.05
C ARG A 54 -9.48 -12.79 1.96
N ALA A 55 -8.41 -13.21 2.63
CA ALA A 55 -7.48 -12.30 3.28
C ALA A 55 -6.95 -11.32 2.22
N THR A 56 -7.32 -10.05 2.35
CA THR A 56 -6.94 -9.01 1.41
C THR A 56 -6.25 -7.91 2.18
N ASP A 57 -5.02 -7.60 1.77
CA ASP A 57 -4.27 -6.47 2.33
C ASP A 57 -4.46 -5.27 1.40
N VAL A 58 -5.02 -4.18 1.94
CA VAL A 58 -5.15 -2.89 1.26
C VAL A 58 -4.19 -1.91 1.90
N LEU A 59 -3.24 -1.42 1.11
CA LEU A 59 -2.25 -0.45 1.55
C LEU A 59 -2.61 0.94 1.03
N THR A 60 -2.52 1.95 1.88
CA THR A 60 -2.55 3.35 1.47
C THR A 60 -1.14 3.91 1.53
N VAL A 61 -0.67 4.42 0.38
CA VAL A 61 0.70 4.93 0.21
C VAL A 61 0.65 6.34 -0.33
N ALA A 62 1.33 7.30 0.29
CA ALA A 62 1.37 8.67 -0.20
C ALA A 62 2.03 8.75 -1.59
N ILE A 63 1.42 9.45 -2.54
CA ILE A 63 1.94 9.63 -3.90
C ILE A 63 3.32 10.31 -3.91
N GLY A 64 3.58 11.19 -2.94
CA GLY A 64 4.86 11.88 -2.81
C GLY A 64 6.04 10.96 -2.47
N LEU A 65 5.78 9.74 -1.98
CA LEU A 65 6.83 8.77 -1.64
C LEU A 65 7.15 7.84 -2.80
N LEU A 66 6.15 7.45 -3.58
CA LEU A 66 6.29 6.56 -4.73
C LEU A 66 5.53 7.14 -5.94
N PRO A 67 6.24 7.57 -7.00
CA PRO A 67 5.60 8.20 -8.16
C PRO A 67 4.77 7.20 -8.99
N ALA A 68 5.16 5.92 -8.97
CA ALA A 68 4.51 4.80 -9.66
C ALA A 68 4.53 3.55 -8.76
N ILE A 69 3.47 2.75 -8.84
CA ILE A 69 3.37 1.41 -8.25
C ILE A 69 2.68 0.53 -9.30
N GLU A 70 3.28 -0.61 -9.61
CA GLU A 70 2.80 -1.52 -10.65
C GLU A 70 2.52 -2.92 -10.07
N ALA A 71 1.70 -3.69 -10.78
CA ALA A 71 1.45 -5.07 -10.41
C ALA A 71 2.74 -5.89 -10.46
N GLY A 72 2.96 -6.75 -9.46
CA GLY A 72 4.20 -7.51 -9.29
C GLY A 72 5.29 -6.80 -8.47
N ASP A 73 5.11 -5.52 -8.13
CA ASP A 73 5.90 -4.88 -7.08
C ASP A 73 5.67 -5.56 -5.73
N THR A 74 6.58 -5.35 -4.78
CA THR A 74 6.47 -5.95 -3.45
C THR A 74 6.63 -4.95 -2.32
N PHE A 75 5.85 -5.11 -1.27
CA PHE A 75 6.00 -4.46 0.03
C PHE A 75 6.38 -5.49 1.08
N THR A 76 7.44 -5.24 1.84
CA THR A 76 7.79 -6.03 3.01
C THR A 76 7.42 -5.26 4.27
N ILE A 77 6.62 -5.87 5.15
CA ILE A 77 6.16 -5.27 6.42
C ILE A 77 6.49 -6.26 7.54
N GLY A 78 7.52 -5.95 8.33
CA GLY A 78 8.03 -6.92 9.31
C GLY A 78 8.49 -8.22 8.64
N THR A 79 7.73 -9.30 8.83
CA THR A 79 8.00 -10.61 8.20
C THR A 79 7.07 -10.93 7.02
N ASP A 80 6.05 -10.11 6.79
CA ASP A 80 5.10 -10.30 5.68
C ASP A 80 5.71 -9.75 4.39
N LEU A 81 5.67 -10.56 3.32
CA LEU A 81 5.92 -10.12 1.95
C LEU A 81 4.57 -10.04 1.22
N LEU A 82 4.23 -8.84 0.75
CA LEU A 82 3.00 -8.56 0.01
C LEU A 82 3.34 -8.23 -1.43
N THR A 83 2.72 -8.92 -2.38
CA THR A 83 2.83 -8.63 -3.81
C THR A 83 1.66 -7.78 -4.25
N VAL A 84 1.94 -6.72 -5.01
CA VAL A 84 0.91 -5.84 -5.58
C VAL A 84 0.12 -6.57 -6.66
N ASP A 85 -1.19 -6.65 -6.48
CA ASP A 85 -2.14 -7.10 -7.51
C ASP A 85 -2.59 -5.90 -8.36
N SER A 86 -2.97 -4.79 -7.73
CA SER A 86 -3.31 -3.55 -8.42
C SER A 86 -3.06 -2.31 -7.55
N ALA A 87 -2.86 -1.16 -8.20
CA ALA A 87 -2.68 0.13 -7.56
C ALA A 87 -3.49 1.19 -8.29
N GLU A 88 -4.31 1.93 -7.54
CA GLU A 88 -5.16 3.00 -8.08
C GLU A 88 -4.99 4.26 -7.25
N ARG A 89 -5.22 5.43 -7.85
CA ARG A 89 -5.29 6.68 -7.09
C ARG A 89 -6.52 6.66 -6.19
N ASP A 90 -6.37 7.18 -4.98
CA ASP A 90 -7.52 7.48 -4.15
C ASP A 90 -8.37 8.60 -4.76
N ALA A 91 -9.57 8.83 -4.22
CA ALA A 91 -10.50 9.80 -4.76
C ALA A 91 -9.95 11.24 -4.74
N ALA A 92 -9.05 11.56 -3.82
CA ALA A 92 -8.40 12.86 -3.71
C ALA A 92 -7.12 12.98 -4.56
N GLY A 93 -6.61 11.86 -5.11
CA GLY A 93 -5.37 11.81 -5.89
C GLY A 93 -4.09 12.02 -5.06
N VAL A 94 -4.18 12.01 -3.73
CA VAL A 94 -3.05 12.27 -2.81
C VAL A 94 -2.36 10.98 -2.36
N ALA A 95 -3.02 9.84 -2.57
CA ALA A 95 -2.49 8.54 -2.20
C ALA A 95 -2.77 7.48 -3.28
N TRP A 96 -1.98 6.43 -3.23
CA TRP A 96 -2.27 5.15 -3.85
C TRP A 96 -3.10 4.31 -2.88
N ARG A 97 -4.12 3.65 -3.42
CA ARG A 97 -4.80 2.51 -2.82
C ARG A 97 -4.31 1.26 -3.54
N VAL A 98 -3.59 0.41 -2.81
CA VAL A 98 -2.88 -0.75 -3.35
C VAL A 98 -3.52 -2.01 -2.81
N LEU A 99 -4.02 -2.86 -3.71
CA LEU A 99 -4.49 -4.20 -3.38
C LEU A 99 -3.31 -5.16 -3.48
N CYS A 100 -3.07 -5.89 -2.40
CA CYS A 100 -1.99 -6.86 -2.34
C CYS A 100 -2.50 -8.27 -2.03
N ARG A 101 -1.71 -9.25 -2.44
CA ARG A 101 -1.78 -10.64 -1.98
C ARG A 101 -0.50 -11.02 -1.25
N ARG A 102 -0.63 -12.00 -0.36
CA ARG A 102 0.52 -12.67 0.27
C ARG A 102 1.10 -13.73 -0.67
#